data_AF-A0AAN7TVW4-F1
#
_entry.id   AF-A0AAN7TVW4-F1
#
_cell.length_a   1.000
_cell.length_b   1.000
_cell.length_c   1.000
_cell.angle_alpha   90.00
_cell.angle_beta   90.00
_cell.angle_gamma   90.00
#
_symmetry.space_group_name_H-M   'P 1'
#
loop_
_entity.id
_entity.type
_entity.pdbx_description
1 polymer ?
#
loop_
_entity_poly.entity_id
_entity_poly.type
_entity_poly.pdbx_seq_one_letter_code
_entity_poly.pdbx_strand_id
1 'polypeptide(L)'
;MNYFNFIIFYKNYLIKPSNHNKIILILILIIFVISPFCNGEFINNNKNNNNNNNNNNNNNFVETETILKKPILKFNKNGKFKIVQFTDLHYGEADEYDLLNLIVQENVIENELPDFVMLSGDMFSAYNIFEKEKYLILWEMVTRSMRKRNIPWSITFGNHDCEGPLSGREIVNMDQSYSNLSLTQENTDPNIPGITNYNLKIYSSDSDETSVDSSLSSVMVPSSSIFIFDSDLPQCNESGSWGCINQKQVQWYKNQSDQLGNIPSIAFVHIPPVEIIDLWNENMVKGDFGDKESCCYYTDESEFVSTMVDRGDIKGLYFGHDHKNDFHGLYKNSIELGYGRKSGYGSYNPKYLEGARIIELTEQPFSIKTWIRNVNGELETQQTHYPNSYSQSPRYCCTHEDHKDESTWSLFLIVYCSTIIIISVIFYRIKSKDQNQSHSIIEL
;
A
#
# COMPACT_ATOMS: atom_id res chain seq x y z
N MET A 1 -27.08 -0.67 -26.27
CA MET A 1 -27.64 -1.93 -26.82
C MET A 1 -27.46 -2.98 -25.72
N ASN A 2 -28.57 -3.46 -25.15
CA ASN A 2 -28.58 -4.05 -23.80
C ASN A 2 -27.90 -5.43 -23.68
N TYR A 3 -27.16 -5.60 -22.58
CA TYR A 3 -26.39 -6.79 -22.14
C TYR A 3 -27.19 -8.11 -22.19
N PHE A 4 -28.52 -8.04 -22.18
CA PHE A 4 -29.43 -9.19 -22.24
C PHE A 4 -29.45 -9.90 -23.61
N ASN A 5 -29.16 -9.21 -24.71
CA ASN A 5 -29.12 -9.83 -26.04
C ASN A 5 -27.80 -10.58 -26.32
N PHE A 6 -26.74 -10.30 -25.56
CA PHE A 6 -25.45 -10.99 -25.72
C PHE A 6 -25.49 -12.42 -25.15
N ILE A 7 -26.22 -12.62 -24.05
CA ILE A 7 -26.36 -13.94 -23.40
C ILE A 7 -27.25 -14.89 -24.23
N ILE A 8 -28.26 -14.37 -24.93
CA ILE A 8 -29.12 -15.18 -25.82
C ILE A 8 -28.36 -15.58 -27.10
N PHE A 9 -27.46 -14.75 -27.60
CA PHE A 9 -26.57 -15.12 -28.71
C PHE A 9 -25.56 -16.20 -28.30
N TYR A 10 -25.04 -16.13 -27.07
CA TYR A 10 -24.06 -17.09 -26.55
C TYR A 10 -24.65 -18.49 -26.27
N LYS A 11 -25.93 -18.57 -25.88
CA LYS A 11 -26.57 -19.84 -25.46
C LYS A 11 -26.93 -20.77 -26.64
N ASN A 12 -27.06 -20.24 -27.85
CA ASN A 12 -27.47 -21.02 -29.03
C ASN A 12 -26.31 -21.49 -29.94
N TYR A 13 -25.05 -21.10 -29.68
CA TYR A 13 -23.91 -21.42 -30.57
C TYR A 13 -22.97 -22.53 -30.07
N LEU A 14 -23.27 -23.17 -28.94
CA LEU A 14 -22.49 -24.28 -28.38
C LEU A 14 -23.21 -25.63 -28.48
N ILE A 15 -23.65 -25.98 -29.68
CA ILE A 15 -23.94 -27.38 -30.03
C ILE A 15 -22.93 -27.80 -31.10
N LYS A 16 -21.86 -28.45 -30.61
CA LYS A 16 -20.73 -29.11 -31.33
C LYS A 16 -20.06 -28.28 -32.45
N PRO A 17 -19.04 -27.46 -32.14
CA PRO A 17 -18.17 -26.91 -33.16
C PRO A 17 -17.11 -27.93 -33.58
N SER A 18 -16.89 -28.10 -34.88
CA SER A 18 -15.71 -28.79 -35.41
C SER A 18 -14.44 -27.98 -35.09
N ASN A 19 -13.27 -28.63 -35.11
CA ASN A 19 -11.97 -28.03 -34.77
C ASN A 19 -11.62 -26.74 -35.53
N HIS A 20 -12.27 -26.47 -36.67
CA HIS A 20 -12.09 -25.24 -37.45
C HIS A 20 -12.70 -23.99 -36.79
N ASN A 21 -13.83 -24.13 -36.07
CA ASN A 21 -14.53 -22.99 -35.49
C ASN A 21 -13.86 -22.44 -34.22
N LYS A 22 -13.03 -23.24 -33.53
CA LYS A 22 -12.25 -22.80 -32.37
C LYS A 22 -11.06 -21.91 -32.77
N ILE A 23 -10.44 -22.20 -33.93
CA ILE A 23 -9.29 -21.44 -34.45
C ILE A 23 -9.73 -20.05 -34.96
N ILE A 24 -10.90 -19.96 -35.60
CA ILE A 24 -11.46 -18.68 -36.07
C ILE A 24 -11.86 -17.80 -34.88
N LEU A 25 -12.41 -18.37 -33.80
CA LEU A 25 -12.76 -17.60 -32.59
C LEU A 25 -11.53 -17.02 -31.88
N ILE A 26 -10.42 -17.79 -31.83
CA ILE A 26 -9.14 -17.34 -31.28
C ILE A 26 -8.50 -16.24 -32.16
N LEU A 27 -8.61 -16.35 -33.49
CA LEU A 27 -8.12 -15.31 -34.41
C LEU A 27 -8.93 -14.02 -34.34
N ILE A 28 -10.25 -14.09 -34.13
CA ILE A 28 -11.11 -12.90 -33.93
C ILE A 28 -10.79 -12.21 -32.60
N LEU A 29 -10.49 -12.97 -31.53
CA LEU A 29 -10.07 -12.41 -30.24
C LEU A 29 -8.70 -11.71 -30.30
N ILE A 30 -7.78 -12.19 -31.15
CA ILE A 30 -6.46 -11.58 -31.34
C ILE A 30 -6.55 -10.29 -32.19
N ILE A 31 -7.49 -10.19 -33.12
CA ILE A 31 -7.68 -9.00 -33.97
C ILE A 31 -8.32 -7.82 -33.20
N PHE A 32 -8.99 -8.05 -32.08
CA PHE A 32 -9.53 -6.98 -31.23
C PHE A 32 -8.52 -6.37 -30.25
N VAL A 33 -7.30 -6.92 -30.12
CA VAL A 33 -6.25 -6.42 -29.22
C VAL A 33 -5.30 -5.44 -29.92
N ILE A 34 -5.42 -5.21 -31.24
CA ILE A 34 -4.54 -4.30 -31.98
C ILE A 34 -5.35 -3.45 -32.96
N SER A 35 -5.98 -2.39 -32.47
CA SER A 35 -6.23 -1.17 -33.27
C SER A 35 -6.54 0.04 -32.38
N PRO A 36 -5.78 1.15 -32.50
CA PRO A 36 -6.15 2.42 -31.90
C PRO A 36 -6.99 3.20 -32.91
N PHE A 37 -8.27 3.42 -32.64
CA PHE A 37 -9.04 4.44 -33.32
C PHE A 37 -10.12 5.00 -32.39
N CYS A 38 -9.91 6.22 -31.92
CA CYS A 38 -10.99 7.17 -31.70
C CYS A 38 -10.56 8.52 -32.30
N ASN A 39 -10.97 8.75 -33.54
CA ASN A 39 -11.17 10.09 -34.10
C ASN A 39 -12.44 10.65 -33.46
N GLY A 40 -12.31 11.73 -32.70
CA GLY A 40 -13.43 12.54 -32.23
C GLY A 40 -13.40 13.90 -32.92
N GLU A 41 -14.39 14.16 -33.77
CA GLU A 41 -14.60 15.42 -34.47
C GLU A 41 -14.84 16.57 -33.46
N PHE A 42 -14.13 17.68 -33.67
CA PHE A 42 -14.37 18.96 -33.02
C PHE A 42 -15.69 19.55 -33.54
N ILE A 43 -16.74 19.52 -32.72
CA ILE A 43 -17.92 20.38 -32.91
C ILE A 43 -17.65 21.72 -32.21
N ASN A 44 -17.43 22.71 -33.05
CA ASN A 44 -17.32 24.11 -32.72
C ASN A 44 -18.68 24.67 -32.31
N ASN A 45 -18.85 25.06 -31.04
CA ASN A 45 -19.98 25.87 -30.61
C ASN A 45 -19.47 27.13 -29.89
N ASN A 46 -19.27 28.16 -30.71
CA ASN A 46 -19.24 29.56 -30.29
C ASN A 46 -20.54 29.91 -29.55
N LYS A 47 -20.42 30.23 -28.26
CA LYS A 47 -21.33 31.14 -27.55
C LYS A 47 -20.62 31.68 -26.31
N ASN A 48 -19.95 32.82 -26.46
CA ASN A 48 -19.71 33.72 -25.33
C ASN A 48 -20.22 35.11 -25.72
N ASN A 49 -21.36 35.45 -25.13
CA ASN A 49 -21.85 36.82 -25.04
C ASN A 49 -21.00 37.55 -24.00
N ASN A 50 -20.53 38.73 -24.39
CA ASN A 50 -20.15 39.79 -23.46
C ASN A 50 -21.31 40.07 -22.50
N ASN A 51 -21.01 40.20 -21.21
CA ASN A 51 -21.49 41.34 -20.42
C ASN A 51 -20.68 41.46 -19.12
N ASN A 52 -19.90 42.53 -19.06
CA ASN A 52 -19.54 43.20 -17.83
C ASN A 52 -20.81 43.55 -17.06
N ASN A 53 -20.83 43.28 -15.75
CA ASN A 53 -21.43 44.21 -14.80
C ASN A 53 -20.83 43.99 -13.41
N ASN A 54 -20.13 45.03 -12.96
CA ASN A 54 -19.89 45.33 -11.56
C ASN A 54 -21.20 45.27 -10.79
N ASN A 55 -21.19 44.63 -9.62
CA ASN A 55 -21.94 45.12 -8.48
C ASN A 55 -21.28 44.62 -7.19
N ASN A 56 -20.61 45.57 -6.53
CA ASN A 56 -20.31 45.53 -5.11
C ASN A 56 -21.60 45.27 -4.33
N ASN A 57 -21.60 44.26 -3.48
CA ASN A 57 -22.42 44.27 -2.28
C ASN A 57 -21.64 43.63 -1.14
N ASN A 58 -21.16 44.50 -0.26
CA ASN A 58 -20.64 44.18 1.05
C ASN A 58 -21.71 43.41 1.85
N ASN A 59 -21.41 42.18 2.20
CA ASN A 59 -21.95 41.53 3.39
C ASN A 59 -20.77 40.85 4.09
N ASN A 60 -20.15 41.58 5.03
CA ASN A 60 -19.19 41.02 5.96
C ASN A 60 -19.92 40.03 6.89
N PHE A 61 -20.08 38.79 6.43
CA PHE A 61 -20.15 37.67 7.35
C PHE A 61 -18.72 37.45 7.84
N VAL A 62 -18.46 37.88 9.08
CA VAL A 62 -17.32 37.35 9.83
C VAL A 62 -17.72 35.90 10.14
N GLU A 63 -17.39 34.99 9.23
CA GLU A 63 -17.25 33.59 9.58
C GLU A 63 -16.18 33.54 10.65
N THR A 64 -16.60 33.35 11.90
CA THR A 64 -15.70 32.88 12.94
C THR A 64 -15.22 31.52 12.47
N GLU A 65 -14.02 31.46 11.86
CA GLU A 65 -13.27 30.23 11.67
C GLU A 65 -13.15 29.59 13.06
N THR A 66 -14.02 28.64 13.36
CA THR A 66 -13.79 27.71 14.46
C THR A 66 -12.52 26.98 14.10
N ILE A 67 -11.40 27.35 14.73
CA ILE A 67 -10.14 26.63 14.63
C ILE A 67 -10.44 25.19 15.02
N LEU A 68 -10.53 24.30 14.03
CA LEU A 68 -10.80 22.89 14.26
C LEU A 68 -9.60 22.32 15.01
N LYS A 69 -9.84 21.90 16.26
CA LYS A 69 -8.79 21.34 17.12
C LYS A 69 -8.37 19.99 16.56
N LYS A 70 -7.07 19.78 16.37
CA LYS A 70 -6.52 18.48 15.96
C LYS A 70 -6.92 17.38 16.97
N PRO A 71 -7.21 16.16 16.50
CA PRO A 71 -7.49 15.02 17.38
C PRO A 71 -6.34 14.75 18.35
N ILE A 72 -6.69 14.31 19.55
CA ILE A 72 -5.75 13.86 20.56
C ILE A 72 -5.81 12.33 20.59
N LEU A 73 -4.68 11.66 20.41
CA LEU A 73 -4.60 10.21 20.56
C LEU A 73 -4.47 9.86 22.04
N LYS A 74 -5.34 9.00 22.55
CA LYS A 74 -5.38 8.65 23.98
C LYS A 74 -5.81 7.20 24.13
N PHE A 75 -5.21 6.48 25.08
CA PHE A 75 -5.75 5.19 25.48
C PHE A 75 -7.19 5.35 25.97
N ASN A 76 -8.07 4.44 25.59
CA ASN A 76 -9.44 4.44 26.06
C ASN A 76 -9.50 4.07 27.56
N LYS A 77 -10.70 4.13 28.16
CA LYS A 77 -10.91 3.86 29.59
C LYS A 77 -10.51 2.45 30.05
N ASN A 78 -10.31 1.51 29.11
CA ASN A 78 -9.84 0.16 29.39
C ASN A 78 -8.31 0.04 29.20
N GLY A 79 -7.60 1.16 29.01
CA GLY A 79 -6.17 1.17 28.71
C GLY A 79 -5.83 0.59 27.34
N LYS A 80 -6.75 0.66 26.36
CA LYS A 80 -6.55 0.10 25.01
C LYS A 80 -6.46 1.19 23.95
N PHE A 81 -5.64 0.97 22.94
CA PHE A 81 -5.55 1.82 21.75
C PHE A 81 -5.37 0.95 20.52
N LYS A 82 -6.30 1.02 19.57
CA LYS A 82 -6.32 0.17 18.37
C LYS A 82 -5.95 0.95 17.12
N ILE A 83 -5.02 0.39 16.37
CA ILE A 83 -4.53 0.91 15.10
C ILE A 83 -4.90 -0.07 13.99
N VAL A 84 -5.43 0.44 12.89
CA VAL A 84 -5.50 -0.28 11.62
C VAL A 84 -4.36 0.24 10.73
N GLN A 85 -3.48 -0.65 10.28
CA GLN A 85 -2.46 -0.35 9.29
C GLN A 85 -2.95 -0.79 7.91
N PHE A 86 -3.21 0.18 7.04
CA PHE A 86 -3.32 -0.08 5.60
C PHE A 86 -1.99 0.23 4.93
N THR A 87 -1.54 -0.66 4.06
CA THR A 87 -0.27 -0.54 3.35
C THR A 87 -0.46 -1.02 1.92
N ASP A 88 0.29 -0.42 1.00
CA ASP A 88 0.37 -0.90 -0.39
C ASP A 88 -1.05 -0.95 -1.02
N LEU A 89 -1.80 0.14 -0.91
CA LEU A 89 -3.13 0.24 -1.50
C LEU A 89 -3.03 0.37 -3.04
N HIS A 90 -1.98 1.02 -3.54
CA HIS A 90 -1.74 1.21 -4.96
C HIS A 90 -2.94 1.79 -5.72
N TYR A 91 -3.55 2.84 -5.18
CA TYR A 91 -4.59 3.58 -5.90
C TYR A 91 -4.03 4.19 -7.20
N GLY A 92 -4.85 4.22 -8.25
CA GLY A 92 -4.56 4.88 -9.52
C GLY A 92 -4.15 3.96 -10.67
N GLU A 93 -4.03 2.65 -10.45
CA GLU A 93 -3.76 1.68 -11.53
C GLU A 93 -4.98 1.38 -12.41
N ALA A 94 -6.16 1.21 -11.80
CA ALA A 94 -7.42 0.97 -12.49
C ALA A 94 -8.61 1.36 -11.60
N ASP A 95 -9.66 1.92 -12.22
CA ASP A 95 -10.86 2.37 -11.50
C ASP A 95 -11.53 1.21 -10.73
N GLU A 96 -11.51 -0.01 -11.29
CA GLU A 96 -12.03 -1.20 -10.62
C GLU A 96 -11.24 -1.56 -9.35
N TYR A 97 -9.91 -1.43 -9.39
CA TYR A 97 -9.05 -1.69 -8.23
C TYR A 97 -9.24 -0.63 -7.16
N ASP A 98 -9.34 0.64 -7.56
CA ASP A 98 -9.60 1.75 -6.64
C ASP A 98 -10.93 1.58 -5.89
N LEU A 99 -11.97 1.09 -6.56
CA LEU A 99 -13.24 0.75 -5.92
C LEU A 99 -13.13 -0.43 -4.96
N LEU A 100 -12.37 -1.48 -5.30
CA LEU A 100 -12.13 -2.62 -4.42
C LEU A 100 -11.31 -2.24 -3.19
N ASN A 101 -10.30 -1.37 -3.35
CA ASN A 101 -9.53 -0.82 -2.24
C ASN A 101 -10.42 -0.08 -1.24
N LEU A 102 -11.37 0.71 -1.73
CA LEU A 102 -12.32 1.41 -0.87
C LEU A 102 -13.20 0.41 -0.09
N ILE A 103 -13.61 -0.70 -0.73
CA ILE A 103 -14.36 -1.78 -0.05
C ILE A 103 -13.52 -2.42 1.06
N VAL A 104 -12.22 -2.67 0.83
CA VAL A 104 -11.31 -3.15 1.88
C VAL A 104 -11.29 -2.20 3.06
N GLN A 105 -11.08 -0.91 2.80
CA GLN A 105 -10.99 0.09 3.87
C GLN A 105 -12.32 0.22 4.63
N GLU A 106 -13.46 0.29 3.94
CA GLU A 106 -14.79 0.36 4.57
C GLU A 106 -15.04 -0.88 5.44
N ASN A 107 -14.84 -2.10 4.91
CA ASN A 107 -15.14 -3.34 5.64
C ASN A 107 -14.21 -3.55 6.84
N VAL A 108 -12.90 -3.34 6.67
CA VAL A 108 -11.94 -3.50 7.77
C VAL A 108 -12.25 -2.51 8.89
N ILE A 109 -12.44 -1.22 8.56
CA ILE A 109 -12.73 -0.19 9.57
C ILE A 109 -14.07 -0.46 10.28
N GLU A 110 -15.10 -0.94 9.57
CA GLU A 110 -16.38 -1.29 10.18
C GLU A 110 -16.28 -2.47 11.16
N ASN A 111 -15.45 -3.47 10.86
CA ASN A 111 -15.27 -4.62 11.73
C ASN A 111 -14.34 -4.34 12.92
N GLU A 112 -13.39 -3.40 12.76
CA GLU A 112 -12.34 -3.18 13.75
C GLU A 112 -12.55 -1.96 14.64
N LEU A 113 -13.25 -0.93 14.15
CA LEU A 113 -13.52 0.30 14.90
C LEU A 113 -12.23 0.87 15.56
N PRO A 114 -11.19 1.20 14.76
CA PRO A 114 -9.92 1.65 15.30
C PRO A 114 -10.00 3.05 15.91
N ASP A 115 -9.09 3.32 16.84
CA ASP A 115 -8.85 4.66 17.38
C ASP A 115 -8.00 5.51 16.42
N PHE A 116 -7.21 4.86 15.56
CA PHE A 116 -6.30 5.50 14.61
C PHE A 116 -6.04 4.63 13.37
N VAL A 117 -5.82 5.25 12.22
CA VAL A 117 -5.39 4.57 10.99
C VAL A 117 -3.99 5.02 10.59
N MET A 118 -3.09 4.06 10.37
CA MET A 118 -1.81 4.30 9.74
C MET A 118 -1.88 3.93 8.26
N LEU A 119 -1.59 4.88 7.36
CA LEU A 119 -1.36 4.61 5.95
C LEU A 119 0.16 4.49 5.73
N SER A 120 0.68 3.27 5.71
CA SER A 120 2.12 3.02 5.86
C SER A 120 2.90 2.92 4.54
N GLY A 121 2.60 3.79 3.58
CA GLY A 121 3.27 3.87 2.28
C GLY A 121 2.60 3.06 1.17
N ASP A 122 2.98 3.39 -0.06
CA ASP A 122 2.42 2.92 -1.32
C ASP A 122 0.88 2.98 -1.34
N MET A 123 0.38 4.14 -0.88
CA MET A 123 -1.04 4.46 -0.98
C MET A 123 -1.44 4.60 -2.46
N PHE A 124 -0.52 5.09 -3.30
CA PHE A 124 -0.72 5.31 -4.73
C PHE A 124 0.35 4.63 -5.58
N SER A 125 -0.06 4.08 -6.72
CA SER A 125 0.85 3.82 -7.84
C SER A 125 1.01 5.12 -8.62
N ALA A 126 1.70 6.10 -8.03
CA ALA A 126 1.67 7.46 -8.54
C ALA A 126 2.29 7.60 -9.93
N TYR A 127 3.17 6.67 -10.32
CA TYR A 127 3.70 6.53 -11.68
C TYR A 127 2.63 6.32 -12.77
N ASN A 128 1.40 5.94 -12.40
CA ASN A 128 0.25 5.78 -13.32
C ASN A 128 -0.75 6.95 -13.24
N ILE A 129 -0.40 8.04 -12.53
CA ILE A 129 -1.22 9.23 -12.36
C ILE A 129 -0.50 10.40 -13.01
N PHE A 130 -1.06 10.96 -14.08
CA PHE A 130 -0.42 12.05 -14.84
C PHE A 130 -1.00 13.43 -14.52
N GLU A 131 -2.21 13.48 -13.96
CA GLU A 131 -2.96 14.72 -13.73
C GLU A 131 -3.17 14.93 -12.22
N LYS A 132 -2.92 16.16 -11.76
CA LYS A 132 -3.10 16.55 -10.36
C LYS A 132 -4.55 16.33 -9.91
N GLU A 133 -5.51 16.64 -10.77
CA GLU A 133 -6.94 16.49 -10.54
C GLU A 133 -7.32 15.03 -10.24
N LYS A 134 -6.75 14.07 -10.98
CA LYS A 134 -6.97 12.63 -10.71
C LYS A 134 -6.40 12.25 -9.34
N TYR A 135 -5.20 12.74 -8.99
CA TYR A 135 -4.61 12.48 -7.68
C TYR A 135 -5.51 12.97 -6.54
N LEU A 136 -6.08 14.19 -6.66
CA LEU A 136 -6.99 14.74 -5.66
C LEU A 136 -8.26 13.88 -5.48
N ILE A 137 -8.83 13.37 -6.57
CA ILE A 137 -10.01 12.49 -6.52
C ILE A 137 -9.68 11.18 -5.80
N LEU A 138 -8.53 10.58 -6.12
CA LEU A 138 -8.10 9.34 -5.48
C LEU A 138 -7.75 9.57 -4.00
N TRP A 139 -7.18 10.71 -3.64
CA TRP A 139 -6.95 11.07 -2.23
C TRP A 139 -8.25 11.21 -1.44
N GLU A 140 -9.28 11.80 -2.04
CA GLU A 140 -10.63 11.82 -1.46
C GLU A 140 -11.17 10.40 -1.24
N MET A 141 -10.90 9.45 -2.16
CA MET A 141 -11.28 8.04 -2.01
C MET A 141 -10.51 7.35 -0.87
N VAL A 142 -9.17 7.43 -0.88
CA VAL A 142 -8.28 6.86 0.16
C VAL A 142 -8.71 7.29 1.56
N THR A 143 -9.06 8.57 1.73
CA THR A 143 -9.40 9.15 3.04
C THR A 143 -10.86 8.97 3.43
N ARG A 144 -11.72 8.55 2.50
CA ARG A 144 -13.19 8.54 2.67
C ARG A 144 -13.64 7.77 3.90
N SER A 145 -13.15 6.54 4.08
CA SER A 145 -13.59 5.65 5.15
C SER A 145 -13.28 6.20 6.55
N MET A 146 -12.15 6.91 6.67
CA MET A 146 -11.70 7.56 7.90
C MET A 146 -12.52 8.83 8.18
N ARG A 147 -12.67 9.70 7.17
CA ARG A 147 -13.47 10.93 7.27
C ARG A 147 -14.92 10.68 7.64
N LYS A 148 -15.55 9.70 6.98
CA LYS A 148 -16.94 9.30 7.23
C LYS A 148 -17.19 8.87 8.68
N ARG A 149 -16.16 8.37 9.37
CA ARG A 149 -16.25 7.82 10.74
C ARG A 149 -15.54 8.68 11.78
N ASN A 150 -15.00 9.84 11.38
CA ASN A 150 -14.23 10.73 12.25
C ASN A 150 -13.05 10.02 12.94
N ILE A 151 -12.35 9.15 12.21
CA ILE A 151 -11.16 8.43 12.68
C ILE A 151 -9.92 9.21 12.25
N PRO A 152 -9.02 9.60 13.17
CA PRO A 152 -7.78 10.26 12.80
C PRO A 152 -6.83 9.31 12.07
N TRP A 153 -6.01 9.86 11.19
CA TRP A 153 -5.00 9.10 10.46
C TRP A 153 -3.67 9.84 10.32
N SER A 154 -2.63 9.13 9.93
CA SER A 154 -1.40 9.74 9.43
C SER A 154 -0.74 8.85 8.38
N ILE A 155 0.23 9.42 7.66
CA ILE A 155 0.89 8.76 6.52
C ILE A 155 2.41 8.67 6.71
N THR A 156 3.02 7.64 6.13
CA THR A 156 4.42 7.68 5.66
C THR A 156 4.43 7.39 4.16
N PHE A 157 5.50 7.76 3.49
CA PHE A 157 5.67 7.45 2.07
C PHE A 157 6.32 6.10 1.84
N GLY A 158 5.83 5.42 0.81
CA GLY A 158 6.52 4.34 0.13
C GLY A 158 7.15 4.81 -1.16
N ASN A 159 7.88 3.92 -1.82
CA ASN A 159 8.69 4.26 -2.99
C ASN A 159 7.84 4.64 -4.22
N HIS A 160 6.54 4.36 -4.23
CA HIS A 160 5.65 4.71 -5.33
C HIS A 160 4.82 5.99 -5.12
N ASP A 161 4.74 6.51 -3.89
CA ASP A 161 3.82 7.62 -3.57
C ASP A 161 4.21 8.95 -4.22
N CYS A 162 5.51 9.19 -4.41
CA CYS A 162 6.08 10.44 -4.91
C CYS A 162 6.44 10.43 -6.41
N GLU A 163 6.05 9.40 -7.16
CA GLU A 163 6.38 9.25 -8.60
C GLU A 163 5.40 9.97 -9.54
N GLY A 164 4.35 10.58 -8.98
CA GLY A 164 3.26 11.20 -9.71
C GLY A 164 3.40 12.71 -9.94
N PRO A 165 2.29 13.43 -10.15
CA PRO A 165 2.29 14.84 -10.53
C PRO A 165 2.43 15.79 -9.33
N LEU A 166 2.40 15.27 -8.10
CA LEU A 166 2.57 16.02 -6.86
C LEU A 166 3.89 15.64 -6.19
N SER A 167 4.61 16.64 -5.70
CA SER A 167 5.73 16.39 -4.80
C SER A 167 5.25 15.87 -3.44
N GLY A 168 6.10 15.13 -2.71
CA GLY A 168 5.76 14.65 -1.37
C GLY A 168 5.31 15.75 -0.40
N ARG A 169 5.90 16.95 -0.49
CA ARG A 169 5.44 18.12 0.30
C ARG A 169 4.06 18.62 -0.12
N GLU A 170 3.73 18.59 -1.40
CA GLU A 170 2.36 18.90 -1.84
C GLU A 170 1.36 17.86 -1.35
N ILE A 171 1.74 16.58 -1.31
CA ILE A 171 0.91 15.51 -0.75
C ILE A 171 0.69 15.72 0.75
N VAL A 172 1.74 16.02 1.53
CA VAL A 172 1.62 16.34 2.96
C VAL A 172 0.73 17.57 3.18
N ASN A 173 0.95 18.65 2.43
CA ASN A 173 0.14 19.86 2.54
C ASN A 173 -1.34 19.60 2.22
N MET A 174 -1.62 18.77 1.22
CA MET A 174 -2.97 18.34 0.89
C MET A 174 -3.57 17.50 2.03
N ASP A 175 -2.85 16.53 2.56
CA ASP A 175 -3.34 15.70 3.66
C ASP A 175 -3.63 16.53 4.93
N GLN A 176 -2.76 17.49 5.24
CA GLN A 176 -2.93 18.40 6.37
C GLN A 176 -4.14 19.35 6.22
N SER A 177 -4.67 19.52 5.01
CA SER A 177 -5.90 20.30 4.80
C SER A 177 -7.12 19.68 5.48
N TYR A 178 -7.10 18.37 5.74
CA TYR A 178 -8.07 17.68 6.61
C TYR A 178 -7.74 17.86 8.09
N SER A 179 -7.55 19.12 8.50
CA SER A 179 -7.00 19.54 9.81
C SER A 179 -7.72 18.99 11.03
N ASN A 180 -8.97 18.56 10.90
CA ASN A 180 -9.75 17.93 11.96
C ASN A 180 -9.49 16.43 12.14
N LEU A 181 -8.71 15.78 11.26
CA LEU A 181 -8.48 14.33 11.28
C LEU A 181 -7.06 13.91 10.90
N SER A 182 -6.41 14.58 9.94
CA SER A 182 -5.02 14.27 9.60
C SER A 182 -4.08 14.71 10.73
N LEU A 183 -3.27 13.75 11.19
CA LEU A 183 -2.19 13.94 12.15
C LEU A 183 -0.80 13.93 11.49
N THR A 184 -0.74 13.83 10.16
CA THR A 184 0.52 13.88 9.39
C THR A 184 1.29 15.16 9.68
N GLN A 185 2.60 15.03 9.88
CA GLN A 185 3.50 16.15 10.07
C GLN A 185 4.61 16.11 9.01
N GLU A 186 5.03 17.29 8.56
CA GLU A 186 6.20 17.43 7.70
C GLU A 186 7.46 17.49 8.58
N ASN A 187 8.50 16.78 8.17
CA ASN A 187 9.84 17.02 8.67
C ASN A 187 10.37 18.35 8.13
N THR A 188 10.47 19.35 9.02
CA THR A 188 10.96 20.68 8.67
C THR A 188 12.47 20.86 8.84
N ASP A 189 13.18 19.88 9.41
CA ASP A 189 14.64 19.96 9.55
C ASP A 189 15.31 19.49 8.25
N PRO A 190 15.94 20.39 7.48
CA PRO A 190 16.60 20.04 6.22
C PRO A 190 17.80 19.11 6.40
N ASN A 191 18.30 18.93 7.64
CA ASN A 191 19.39 18.01 7.91
C ASN A 191 18.93 16.56 8.04
N ILE A 192 17.65 16.31 8.28
CA ILE A 192 17.08 14.97 8.40
C ILE A 192 16.50 14.61 7.02
N PRO A 193 17.02 13.57 6.34
CA PRO A 193 16.45 13.10 5.07
C PRO A 193 15.02 12.60 5.23
N GLY A 194 14.21 12.75 4.18
CA GLY A 194 12.81 12.31 4.15
C GLY A 194 11.83 13.41 4.55
N ILE A 195 10.60 13.31 4.05
CA ILE A 195 9.55 14.32 4.20
C ILE A 195 8.67 14.01 5.42
N THR A 196 8.46 12.72 5.73
CA THR A 196 7.54 12.24 6.77
C THR A 196 8.24 11.59 7.96
N ASN A 197 9.12 12.36 8.64
CA ASN A 197 9.72 11.94 9.91
C ASN A 197 9.08 12.70 11.08
N TYR A 198 8.25 12.03 11.87
CA TYR A 198 7.57 12.62 13.01
C TYR A 198 7.13 11.56 14.02
N ASN A 199 6.69 11.99 15.20
CA ASN A 199 6.08 11.11 16.16
C ASN A 199 4.76 11.66 16.69
N LEU A 200 3.83 10.76 16.96
CA LEU A 200 2.53 11.04 17.54
C LEU A 200 2.51 10.55 18.98
N LYS A 201 2.01 11.37 19.89
CA LYS A 201 1.90 11.04 21.30
C LYS A 201 0.56 10.37 21.57
N ILE A 202 0.57 9.25 22.29
CA ILE A 202 -0.63 8.61 22.83
C ILE A 202 -0.67 8.89 24.33
N TYR A 203 -1.67 9.65 24.75
CA TYR A 203 -1.83 10.07 26.14
C TYR A 203 -2.45 8.99 27.01
N SER A 204 -2.11 9.01 28.30
CA SER A 204 -2.62 8.05 29.29
C SER A 204 -4.14 8.04 29.34
N SER A 205 -4.74 6.87 29.60
CA SER A 205 -6.20 6.74 29.82
C SER A 205 -6.72 7.64 30.96
N ASP A 206 -5.86 7.94 31.94
CA ASP A 206 -6.16 8.81 33.10
C ASP A 206 -5.98 10.32 32.81
N SER A 207 -5.54 10.72 31.62
CA SER A 207 -5.35 12.14 31.29
C SER A 207 -6.70 12.87 31.15
N ASP A 208 -6.97 13.90 31.96
CA ASP A 208 -8.19 14.71 31.83
C ASP A 208 -8.06 15.76 30.70
N GLU A 209 -8.98 15.71 29.73
CA GLU A 209 -9.04 16.67 28.61
C GLU A 209 -9.61 18.04 29.02
N THR A 210 -10.24 18.13 30.19
CA THR A 210 -11.01 19.30 30.65
C THR A 210 -10.16 20.40 31.31
N SER A 211 -8.85 20.23 31.46
CA SER A 211 -7.97 21.19 32.15
C SER A 211 -7.17 22.11 31.20
N VAL A 212 -7.68 22.36 30.00
CA VAL A 212 -7.05 23.28 29.04
C VAL A 212 -7.33 24.75 29.39
N ASP A 213 -8.24 25.03 30.33
CA ASP A 213 -8.45 26.37 30.89
C ASP A 213 -7.89 26.50 32.32
N SER A 214 -6.88 27.36 32.43
CA SER A 214 -6.34 28.07 33.59
C SER A 214 -6.15 27.36 34.96
N SER A 215 -4.87 27.29 35.35
CA SER A 215 -4.31 27.35 36.71
C SER A 215 -4.16 26.09 37.56
N LEU A 216 -4.65 24.93 37.14
CA LEU A 216 -4.24 23.63 37.70
C LEU A 216 -4.35 22.54 36.63
N SER A 217 -3.54 22.65 35.57
CA SER A 217 -3.55 21.68 34.48
C SER A 217 -3.06 20.32 34.99
N SER A 218 -3.94 19.31 35.00
CA SER A 218 -3.52 17.93 34.83
C SER A 218 -2.72 17.89 33.53
N VAL A 219 -1.38 17.85 33.65
CA VAL A 219 -0.48 17.80 32.51
C VAL A 219 -0.82 16.53 31.75
N MET A 220 -1.25 16.66 30.49
CA MET A 220 -1.43 15.50 29.64
C MET A 220 -0.08 14.79 29.49
N VAL A 221 0.06 13.61 30.10
CA VAL A 221 1.30 12.83 30.07
C VAL A 221 1.20 11.78 28.96
N PRO A 222 2.11 11.76 27.98
CA PRO A 222 2.17 10.68 27.00
C PRO A 222 2.59 9.38 27.69
N SER A 223 1.79 8.32 27.53
CA SER A 223 2.11 6.97 28.01
C SER A 223 2.74 6.09 26.91
N SER A 224 2.57 6.47 25.64
CA SER A 224 3.17 5.80 24.49
C SER A 224 3.40 6.79 23.35
N SER A 225 4.20 6.41 22.35
CA SER A 225 4.34 7.15 21.10
C SER A 225 4.29 6.23 19.87
N ILE A 226 3.88 6.80 18.74
CA ILE A 226 4.02 6.20 17.41
C ILE A 226 5.11 7.00 16.69
N PHE A 227 6.19 6.35 16.30
CA PHE A 227 7.22 6.93 15.45
C PHE A 227 6.94 6.59 13.99
N ILE A 228 7.05 7.58 13.11
CA ILE A 228 6.84 7.43 11.67
C ILE A 228 8.16 7.79 11.00
N PHE A 229 8.67 6.86 10.20
CA PHE A 229 9.91 7.01 9.46
C PHE A 229 9.64 6.98 7.96
N ASP A 230 10.26 7.92 7.26
CA ASP A 230 10.22 8.01 5.81
C ASP A 230 11.38 7.20 5.21
N SER A 231 11.06 6.09 4.54
CA SER A 231 12.05 5.26 3.85
C SER A 231 12.15 5.52 2.36
N ASP A 232 11.35 6.42 1.79
CA ASP A 232 11.40 6.79 0.37
C ASP A 232 12.62 7.69 0.09
N LEU A 233 13.80 7.08 0.22
CA LEU A 233 15.09 7.72 0.09
C LEU A 233 15.87 7.03 -1.04
N PRO A 234 15.94 7.65 -2.23
CA PRO A 234 16.55 7.02 -3.41
C PRO A 234 18.07 6.77 -3.26
N GLN A 235 18.72 7.30 -2.21
CA GLN A 235 20.14 7.10 -1.93
C GLN A 235 20.43 7.04 -0.42
N CYS A 236 20.43 5.84 0.15
CA CYS A 236 21.36 5.54 1.24
C CYS A 236 22.60 4.89 0.65
N ASN A 237 23.74 5.09 1.32
CA ASN A 237 25.01 4.55 0.84
C ASN A 237 25.04 3.01 0.83
N GLU A 238 24.11 2.37 1.53
CA GLU A 238 23.92 0.92 1.55
C GLU A 238 22.86 0.46 0.54
N SER A 239 23.01 -0.75 0.05
CA SER A 239 22.40 -1.36 -1.14
C SER A 239 20.87 -1.58 -1.10
N GLY A 240 20.09 -0.67 -0.51
CA GLY A 240 18.63 -0.65 -0.60
C GLY A 240 18.20 -0.12 -1.96
N SER A 241 17.77 -1.01 -2.86
CA SER A 241 17.31 -0.60 -4.19
C SER A 241 16.06 0.27 -4.13
N TRP A 242 15.22 0.05 -3.13
CA TRP A 242 13.87 0.62 -3.05
C TRP A 242 13.79 1.85 -2.13
N GLY A 243 14.80 2.03 -1.28
CA GLY A 243 14.83 3.06 -0.23
C GLY A 243 15.41 2.50 1.06
N CYS A 244 15.40 3.28 2.14
CA CYS A 244 16.21 3.03 3.33
C CYS A 244 15.97 4.05 4.46
N ILE A 245 16.53 3.79 5.64
CA ILE A 245 16.62 4.77 6.74
C ILE A 245 18.05 5.25 6.92
N ASN A 246 18.24 6.57 6.98
CA ASN A 246 19.53 7.20 7.19
C ASN A 246 19.88 7.32 8.68
N GLN A 247 21.18 7.25 9.02
CA GLN A 247 21.67 7.43 10.40
C GLN A 247 21.18 8.74 11.05
N LYS A 248 20.97 9.81 10.28
CA LYS A 248 20.42 11.08 10.80
C LYS A 248 18.97 10.95 11.27
N GLN A 249 18.15 10.12 10.61
CA GLN A 249 16.80 9.79 11.10
C GLN A 249 16.88 8.97 12.39
N VAL A 250 17.85 8.04 12.51
CA VAL A 250 18.08 7.28 13.75
C VAL A 250 18.49 8.21 14.90
N GLN A 251 19.36 9.19 14.65
CA GLN A 251 19.75 10.17 15.66
C GLN A 251 18.59 11.11 16.03
N TRP A 252 17.76 11.51 15.07
CA TRP A 252 16.52 12.23 15.35
C TRP A 252 15.61 11.44 16.28
N TYR A 253 15.37 10.17 15.97
CA TYR A 253 14.57 9.27 16.79
C TYR A 253 15.09 9.19 18.24
N LYS A 254 16.39 8.97 18.44
CA LYS A 254 17.01 8.95 19.77
C LYS A 254 16.71 10.23 20.54
N ASN A 255 16.91 11.38 19.90
CA ASN A 255 16.66 12.69 20.53
C ASN A 255 15.18 12.87 20.90
N GLN A 256 14.25 12.48 20.03
CA GLN A 256 12.81 12.58 20.30
C GLN A 256 12.37 11.64 21.42
N SER A 257 12.88 10.40 21.43
CA SER A 257 12.55 9.43 22.47
C SER A 257 13.11 9.85 23.84
N ASP A 258 14.34 10.37 23.89
CA ASP A 258 14.93 10.90 25.12
C ASP A 258 14.09 12.06 25.69
N GLN A 259 13.53 12.92 24.84
CA GLN A 259 12.63 14.01 25.25
C GLN A 259 11.29 13.50 25.80
N LEU A 260 10.83 12.34 25.36
CA LEU A 260 9.65 11.67 25.90
C LEU A 260 9.94 10.88 27.18
N GLY A 261 11.21 10.68 27.54
CA GLY A 261 11.60 9.84 28.67
C GLY A 261 11.58 8.34 28.37
N ASN A 262 11.81 7.95 27.11
CA ASN A 262 11.93 6.56 26.66
C ASN A 262 10.69 5.70 26.96
N ILE A 263 9.50 6.29 26.80
CA ILE A 263 8.23 5.59 26.99
C ILE A 263 8.05 4.46 25.96
N PRO A 264 7.40 3.34 26.32
CA PRO A 264 7.08 2.27 25.38
C PRO A 264 6.38 2.82 24.14
N SER A 265 6.89 2.48 22.96
CA SER A 265 6.46 3.08 21.70
C SER A 265 6.41 2.03 20.59
N ILE A 266 5.81 2.36 19.46
CA ILE A 266 5.87 1.58 18.22
C ILE A 266 6.38 2.45 17.08
N ALA A 267 6.81 1.83 15.99
CA ALA A 267 7.28 2.50 14.80
C ALA A 267 6.65 1.96 13.52
N PHE A 268 6.50 2.84 12.52
CA PHE A 268 6.15 2.49 11.16
C PHE A 268 7.23 3.00 10.20
N VAL A 269 7.57 2.17 9.23
CA VAL A 269 8.44 2.45 8.09
C VAL A 269 7.86 1.73 6.89
N HIS A 270 8.01 2.20 5.65
CA HIS A 270 7.40 1.50 4.53
C HIS A 270 8.20 0.27 4.10
N ILE A 271 9.48 0.46 3.80
CA ILE A 271 10.36 -0.62 3.31
C ILE A 271 10.84 -1.44 4.51
N PRO A 272 10.86 -2.78 4.44
CA PRO A 272 11.31 -3.62 5.55
C PRO A 272 12.83 -3.54 5.76
N PRO A 273 13.32 -3.58 7.02
CA PRO A 273 14.74 -3.72 7.30
C PRO A 273 15.19 -5.19 7.15
N VAL A 274 16.47 -5.42 6.82
CA VAL A 274 17.04 -6.76 6.57
C VAL A 274 16.87 -7.75 7.71
N GLU A 275 16.72 -7.28 8.95
CA GLU A 275 16.45 -8.09 10.15
C GLU A 275 15.16 -8.92 10.04
N ILE A 276 14.27 -8.61 9.09
CA ILE A 276 13.10 -9.44 8.82
C ILE A 276 13.47 -10.84 8.32
N ILE A 277 14.58 -10.95 7.58
CA ILE A 277 15.13 -12.24 7.13
C ILE A 277 15.71 -13.00 8.32
N ASP A 278 16.42 -12.31 9.21
CA ASP A 278 16.97 -12.89 10.44
C ASP A 278 15.83 -13.42 11.32
N LEU A 279 14.75 -12.63 11.48
CA LEU A 279 13.56 -13.05 12.21
C LEU A 279 12.95 -14.34 11.62
N TRP A 280 12.78 -14.41 10.29
CA TRP A 280 12.25 -15.61 9.64
C TRP A 280 13.13 -16.85 9.84
N ASN A 281 14.45 -16.65 9.77
CA ASN A 281 15.42 -17.73 9.82
C ASN A 281 15.70 -18.25 11.22
N GLU A 282 15.59 -17.41 12.24
CA GLU A 282 16.11 -17.67 13.59
C GLU A 282 15.03 -17.68 14.67
N ASN A 283 13.85 -17.12 14.40
CA ASN A 283 12.79 -16.97 15.39
C ASN A 283 11.47 -17.63 14.96
N MET A 284 10.65 -17.97 15.96
CA MET A 284 9.27 -18.37 15.71
C MET A 284 8.46 -17.14 15.28
N VAL A 285 7.75 -17.26 14.16
CA VAL A 285 6.87 -16.21 13.64
C VAL A 285 5.47 -16.73 13.39
N LYS A 286 4.52 -15.80 13.25
CA LYS A 286 3.14 -16.07 12.82
C LYS A 286 2.93 -15.48 11.45
N GLY A 287 2.58 -16.31 10.48
CA GLY A 287 2.34 -15.90 9.10
C GLY A 287 3.24 -16.64 8.13
N ASP A 288 3.54 -16.00 7.01
CA ASP A 288 4.20 -16.65 5.89
C ASP A 288 5.14 -15.70 5.13
N PHE A 289 6.26 -16.25 4.66
CA PHE A 289 7.19 -15.60 3.75
C PHE A 289 6.75 -15.98 2.33
N GLY A 290 5.87 -15.17 1.76
CA GLY A 290 5.18 -15.50 0.51
C GLY A 290 5.91 -15.06 -0.75
N ASP A 291 6.77 -14.05 -0.67
CA ASP A 291 7.63 -13.66 -1.78
C ASP A 291 8.85 -14.59 -1.86
N LYS A 292 9.51 -14.61 -3.03
CA LYS A 292 10.72 -15.42 -3.23
C LYS A 292 11.86 -14.95 -2.31
N GLU A 293 11.92 -13.63 -2.11
CA GLU A 293 12.93 -12.87 -1.39
C GLU A 293 12.25 -11.67 -0.71
N SER A 294 12.93 -10.96 0.18
CA SER A 294 12.46 -9.69 0.73
C SER A 294 13.19 -8.53 0.06
N CYS A 295 12.46 -7.51 -0.37
CA CYS A 295 12.97 -6.28 -0.95
C CYS A 295 13.34 -5.27 0.14
N CYS A 296 14.17 -5.71 1.07
CA CYS A 296 14.57 -4.95 2.24
C CYS A 296 15.65 -3.88 1.97
N TYR A 297 16.07 -3.21 3.04
CA TYR A 297 17.30 -2.42 3.06
C TYR A 297 18.22 -2.86 4.21
N TYR A 298 19.52 -2.69 4.01
CA TYR A 298 20.55 -2.96 5.03
C TYR A 298 20.58 -1.85 6.08
N THR A 299 20.96 -2.23 7.29
CA THR A 299 20.91 -1.37 8.49
C THR A 299 22.27 -1.22 9.16
N ASP A 300 23.36 -1.71 8.54
CA ASP A 300 24.68 -1.79 9.17
C ASP A 300 25.26 -0.38 9.41
N GLU A 301 25.08 0.57 8.49
CA GLU A 301 25.48 1.96 8.62
C GLU A 301 24.48 2.79 9.45
N SER A 302 23.18 2.53 9.29
CA SER A 302 22.15 3.32 9.97
C SER A 302 21.97 2.93 11.44
N GLU A 303 22.30 1.69 11.79
CA GLU A 303 22.05 1.06 13.08
C GLU A 303 20.56 1.12 13.48
N PHE A 304 19.65 1.12 12.50
CA PHE A 304 18.23 1.41 12.74
C PHE A 304 17.57 0.45 13.73
N VAL A 305 17.57 -0.85 13.43
CA VAL A 305 16.92 -1.86 14.29
C VAL A 305 17.76 -2.15 15.52
N SER A 306 19.10 -2.17 15.41
CA SER A 306 19.99 -2.37 16.57
C SER A 306 19.80 -1.27 17.62
N THR A 307 19.68 0.00 17.21
CA THR A 307 19.40 1.12 18.13
C THR A 307 18.07 0.93 18.86
N MET A 308 17.02 0.46 18.17
CA MET A 308 15.73 0.18 18.81
C MET A 308 15.83 -0.97 19.82
N VAL A 309 16.55 -2.03 19.48
CA VAL A 309 16.80 -3.18 20.37
C VAL A 309 17.56 -2.74 21.62
N ASP A 310 18.64 -1.97 21.46
CA ASP A 310 19.51 -1.54 22.56
C ASP A 310 18.82 -0.58 23.53
N ARG A 311 17.97 0.31 23.00
CA ARG A 311 17.21 1.27 23.82
C ARG A 311 15.98 0.63 24.47
N GLY A 312 15.34 -0.31 23.79
CA GLY A 312 14.20 -1.07 24.31
C GLY A 312 12.93 -0.25 24.55
N ASP A 313 12.85 0.98 24.07
CA ASP A 313 11.68 1.86 24.08
C ASP A 313 10.70 1.53 22.94
N ILE A 314 11.19 1.28 21.72
CA ILE A 314 10.36 0.76 20.62
C ILE A 314 10.11 -0.74 20.81
N LYS A 315 8.85 -1.09 20.98
CA LYS A 315 8.37 -2.46 21.23
C LYS A 315 7.81 -3.16 20.00
N GLY A 316 7.48 -2.40 18.95
CA GLY A 316 7.00 -2.93 17.68
C GLY A 316 7.42 -2.05 16.51
N LEU A 317 7.86 -2.66 15.40
CA LEU A 317 8.18 -2.02 14.13
C LEU A 317 7.39 -2.70 13.01
N TYR A 318 6.59 -1.92 12.29
CA TYR A 318 5.70 -2.42 11.23
C TYR A 318 5.96 -1.76 9.88
N PHE A 319 5.84 -2.54 8.81
CA PHE A 319 6.20 -2.14 7.44
C PHE A 319 5.37 -2.83 6.37
N GLY A 320 5.54 -2.48 5.09
CA GLY A 320 4.79 -2.99 3.94
C GLY A 320 5.72 -3.51 2.84
N HIS A 321 5.52 -3.04 1.61
CA HIS A 321 6.39 -3.18 0.42
C HIS A 321 6.45 -4.58 -0.22
N ASP A 322 6.70 -5.62 0.56
CA ASP A 322 6.70 -7.01 0.06
C ASP A 322 5.27 -7.58 0.11
N HIS A 323 4.53 -7.56 -1.01
CA HIS A 323 3.08 -7.76 -0.96
C HIS A 323 2.62 -9.18 -0.62
N LYS A 324 3.48 -10.21 -0.76
CA LYS A 324 3.13 -11.58 -0.36
C LYS A 324 3.73 -11.97 0.97
N ASN A 325 4.70 -11.23 1.49
CA ASN A 325 5.18 -11.42 2.86
C ASN A 325 4.13 -10.91 3.85
N ASP A 326 3.71 -11.79 4.75
CA ASP A 326 2.71 -11.46 5.76
C ASP A 326 2.97 -12.29 7.00
N PHE A 327 3.93 -11.82 7.79
CA PHE A 327 4.26 -12.41 9.09
C PHE A 327 4.69 -11.37 10.10
N HIS A 328 4.62 -11.76 11.37
CA HIS A 328 5.19 -10.99 12.48
C HIS A 328 5.81 -11.93 13.53
N GLY A 329 6.74 -11.41 14.31
CA GLY A 329 7.38 -12.17 15.38
C GLY A 329 8.26 -11.31 16.27
N LEU A 330 8.64 -11.89 17.41
CA LEU A 330 9.50 -11.23 18.39
C LEU A 330 10.97 -11.43 18.01
N TYR A 331 11.64 -10.36 17.61
CA TYR A 331 13.06 -10.33 17.29
C TYR A 331 13.89 -10.03 18.55
N LYS A 332 15.01 -10.76 18.72
CA LYS A 332 15.93 -10.66 19.87
C LYS A 332 15.25 -10.63 21.25
N ASN A 333 14.06 -11.22 21.38
CA ASN A 333 13.23 -11.20 22.59
C ASN A 333 12.88 -9.80 23.12
N SER A 334 12.94 -8.75 22.27
CA SER A 334 12.79 -7.36 22.72
C SER A 334 11.81 -6.51 21.89
N ILE A 335 11.73 -6.74 20.58
CA ILE A 335 10.94 -5.93 19.65
C ILE A 335 10.13 -6.84 18.71
N GLU A 336 8.84 -6.55 18.52
CA GLU A 336 8.05 -7.20 17.47
C GLU A 336 8.36 -6.56 16.12
N LEU A 337 8.67 -7.36 15.10
CA LEU A 337 8.72 -6.91 13.71
C LEU A 337 7.55 -7.55 12.96
N GLY A 338 6.89 -6.82 12.06
CA GLY A 338 5.79 -7.39 11.29
C GLY A 338 5.38 -6.66 10.02
N TYR A 339 5.12 -7.43 8.98
CA TYR A 339 4.51 -6.95 7.73
C TYR A 339 3.04 -6.60 7.92
N GLY A 340 2.64 -5.42 7.49
CA GLY A 340 1.26 -5.07 7.21
C GLY A 340 0.73 -5.96 6.08
N ARG A 341 -0.53 -6.37 6.18
CA ARG A 341 -1.19 -7.08 5.09
C ARG A 341 -1.37 -6.12 3.90
N LYS A 342 -0.88 -6.50 2.72
CA LYS A 342 -1.19 -5.86 1.44
C LYS A 342 -2.70 -5.57 1.37
N SER A 343 -3.03 -4.28 1.32
CA SER A 343 -4.41 -3.84 1.48
C SER A 343 -5.14 -3.63 0.15
N GLY A 344 -4.39 -3.33 -0.92
CA GLY A 344 -5.00 -3.00 -2.21
C GLY A 344 -4.91 -4.09 -3.27
N TYR A 345 -5.69 -3.89 -4.34
CA TYR A 345 -5.78 -4.71 -5.54
C TYR A 345 -4.89 -4.22 -6.69
N GLY A 346 -4.27 -3.04 -6.55
CA GLY A 346 -3.22 -2.58 -7.45
C GLY A 346 -1.90 -3.29 -7.18
N SER A 347 -1.01 -3.30 -8.17
CA SER A 347 0.25 -4.03 -8.22
C SER A 347 0.04 -5.55 -8.11
N TYR A 348 1.08 -6.31 -7.74
CA TYR A 348 0.98 -7.76 -7.61
C TYR A 348 0.22 -8.16 -6.34
N ASN A 349 -0.60 -9.20 -6.48
CA ASN A 349 -1.50 -9.66 -5.44
C ASN A 349 -0.77 -10.34 -4.26
N PRO A 350 -1.32 -10.24 -3.05
CA PRO A 350 -0.88 -11.03 -1.91
C PRO A 350 -1.13 -12.53 -2.10
N LYS A 351 -0.51 -13.33 -1.23
CA LYS A 351 -0.78 -14.78 -1.14
C LYS A 351 -2.18 -15.08 -0.56
N TYR A 352 -2.61 -14.26 0.39
CA TYR A 352 -3.90 -14.37 1.09
C TYR A 352 -4.84 -13.24 0.62
N LEU A 353 -6.08 -13.21 1.11
CA LEU A 353 -7.01 -12.11 0.79
C LEU A 353 -6.44 -10.75 1.20
N GLU A 354 -6.79 -9.70 0.48
CA GLU A 354 -6.52 -8.33 0.91
C GLU A 354 -7.16 -8.06 2.27
N GLY A 355 -6.57 -7.15 3.02
CA GLY A 355 -6.99 -6.86 4.39
C GLY A 355 -6.08 -5.84 5.04
N ALA A 356 -6.02 -5.87 6.36
CA ALA A 356 -5.14 -4.98 7.11
C ALA A 356 -4.57 -5.68 8.34
N ARG A 357 -3.39 -5.22 8.76
CA ARG A 357 -2.87 -5.58 10.08
C ARG A 357 -3.51 -4.68 11.13
N ILE A 358 -4.00 -5.30 12.19
CA ILE A 358 -4.55 -4.62 13.34
C ILE A 358 -3.53 -4.71 14.47
N ILE A 359 -3.29 -3.60 15.15
CA ILE A 359 -2.33 -3.49 16.25
C ILE A 359 -3.08 -2.88 17.42
N GLU A 360 -3.26 -3.65 18.50
CA GLU A 360 -3.86 -3.19 19.74
C GLU A 360 -2.78 -3.05 20.82
N LEU A 361 -2.61 -1.83 21.31
CA LEU A 361 -1.75 -1.51 22.42
C LEU A 361 -2.54 -1.60 23.73
N THR A 362 -1.91 -2.14 24.77
CA THR A 362 -2.39 -2.05 26.15
C THR A 362 -1.47 -1.12 26.93
N GLU A 363 -2.02 -0.21 27.72
CA GLU A 363 -1.24 0.81 28.43
C GLU A 363 -0.39 0.21 29.56
N GLN A 364 -0.99 -0.58 30.45
CA GLN A 364 -0.33 -1.11 31.65
C GLN A 364 -0.76 -2.55 32.01
N PRO A 365 0.18 -3.52 32.13
CA PRO A 365 1.54 -3.43 31.60
C PRO A 365 1.52 -3.22 30.08
N PHE A 366 2.49 -2.48 29.56
CA PHE A 366 2.56 -2.26 28.11
C PHE A 366 2.65 -3.58 27.37
N SER A 367 1.76 -3.80 26.40
CA SER A 367 1.80 -4.98 25.54
C SER A 367 1.17 -4.69 24.19
N ILE A 368 1.61 -5.44 23.18
CA ILE A 368 1.09 -5.37 21.82
C ILE A 368 0.39 -6.69 21.51
N LYS A 369 -0.80 -6.59 20.92
CA LYS A 369 -1.50 -7.71 20.28
C LYS A 369 -1.77 -7.34 18.83
N THR A 370 -1.40 -8.22 17.90
CA THR A 370 -1.68 -8.02 16.48
C THR A 370 -2.39 -9.21 15.85
N TRP A 371 -3.18 -8.95 14.81
CA TRP A 371 -3.87 -9.93 13.98
C TRP A 371 -4.15 -9.33 12.60
N ILE A 372 -4.60 -10.16 11.66
CA ILE A 372 -5.08 -9.69 10.36
C ILE A 372 -6.61 -9.75 10.29
N ARG A 373 -7.21 -8.67 9.79
CA ARG A 373 -8.60 -8.62 9.35
C ARG A 373 -8.64 -8.67 7.82
N ASN A 374 -9.26 -9.71 7.28
CA ASN A 374 -9.48 -9.83 5.84
C ASN A 374 -10.60 -8.90 5.36
N VAL A 375 -10.58 -8.56 4.07
CA VAL A 375 -11.61 -7.73 3.39
C VAL A 375 -13.03 -8.25 3.57
N ASN A 376 -13.22 -9.55 3.71
CA ASN A 376 -14.52 -10.18 3.95
C ASN A 376 -14.99 -10.05 5.41
N GLY A 377 -14.21 -9.40 6.27
CA GLY A 377 -14.49 -9.24 7.69
C GLY A 377 -14.06 -10.41 8.57
N GLU A 378 -13.43 -11.47 8.04
CA GLU A 378 -12.97 -12.60 8.84
C GLU A 378 -11.59 -12.35 9.48
N LEU A 379 -11.36 -12.97 10.64
CA LEU A 379 -10.04 -13.02 11.26
C LEU A 379 -9.20 -14.07 10.53
N GLU A 380 -8.03 -13.67 10.04
CA GLU A 380 -7.08 -14.63 9.46
C GLU A 380 -6.45 -15.49 10.55
N THR A 381 -6.25 -16.78 10.26
CA THR A 381 -5.48 -17.66 11.14
C THR A 381 -4.07 -17.81 10.59
N GLN A 382 -3.15 -16.98 11.07
CA GLN A 382 -1.74 -17.05 10.69
C GLN A 382 -1.08 -18.29 11.32
N GLN A 383 -0.52 -19.15 10.46
CA GLN A 383 0.19 -20.36 10.87
C GLN A 383 1.48 -20.01 11.63
N THR A 384 1.89 -20.89 12.54
CA THR A 384 3.22 -20.75 13.17
C THR A 384 4.28 -21.31 12.24
N HIS A 385 5.29 -20.49 11.94
CA HIS A 385 6.55 -20.94 11.37
C HIS A 385 7.59 -21.11 12.47
N TYR A 386 8.36 -22.19 12.38
CA TYR A 386 9.50 -22.47 13.25
C TYR A 386 10.79 -22.39 12.43
N PRO A 387 11.86 -21.81 12.98
CA PRO A 387 13.18 -21.78 12.35
C PRO A 387 13.60 -23.14 11.82
N ASN A 388 14.07 -23.18 10.58
CA ASN A 388 14.54 -24.40 9.94
C ASN A 388 15.90 -24.17 9.27
N SER A 389 16.96 -24.74 9.85
CA SER A 389 18.33 -24.62 9.35
C SER A 389 18.54 -25.20 7.94
N TYR A 390 17.62 -26.03 7.44
CA TYR A 390 17.69 -26.61 6.09
C TYR A 390 16.91 -25.81 5.04
N SER A 391 16.17 -24.78 5.44
CA SER A 391 15.29 -23.99 4.58
C SER A 391 15.33 -22.51 4.95
N GLN A 392 16.54 -21.98 5.17
CA GLN A 392 16.74 -20.57 5.47
C GLN A 392 16.64 -19.73 4.20
N SER A 393 16.01 -18.56 4.32
CA SER A 393 16.07 -17.53 3.29
C SER A 393 17.47 -16.94 3.28
N PRO A 394 18.12 -16.81 2.11
CA PRO A 394 19.37 -16.06 2.01
C PRO A 394 19.20 -14.64 2.57
N ARG A 395 20.21 -14.17 3.30
CA ARG A 395 20.25 -12.81 3.87
C ARG A 395 20.75 -11.79 2.85
N TYR A 396 19.99 -11.61 1.78
CA TYR A 396 20.17 -10.49 0.84
C TYR A 396 18.83 -9.82 0.55
N CYS A 397 18.88 -8.52 0.32
CA CYS A 397 17.72 -7.76 -0.11
C CYS A 397 17.58 -7.79 -1.64
N CYS A 398 16.36 -7.98 -2.12
CA CYS A 398 16.02 -7.95 -3.54
C CYS A 398 16.35 -6.58 -4.16
N THR A 399 16.61 -6.56 -5.46
CA THR A 399 16.91 -5.36 -6.24
C THR A 399 15.93 -5.15 -7.38
N HIS A 400 15.99 -3.97 -8.01
CA HIS A 400 15.26 -3.70 -9.25
C HIS A 400 15.59 -4.69 -10.39
N GLU A 401 16.76 -5.32 -10.39
CA GLU A 401 17.15 -6.29 -11.42
C GLU A 401 16.44 -7.63 -11.23
N ASP A 402 16.27 -8.07 -9.97
CA ASP A 402 15.60 -9.32 -9.63
C ASP A 402 14.13 -9.35 -10.10
N HIS A 403 13.48 -8.18 -10.15
CA HIS A 403 12.12 -8.02 -10.66
C HIS A 403 12.01 -7.85 -12.19
N LYS A 404 13.09 -7.50 -12.89
CA LYS A 404 13.06 -7.35 -14.36
C LYS A 404 13.01 -8.70 -15.07
N ASP A 405 13.63 -9.74 -14.50
CA ASP A 405 13.77 -11.05 -15.15
C ASP A 405 12.45 -11.82 -15.28
N GLU A 406 11.44 -11.57 -14.44
CA GLU A 406 10.13 -12.22 -14.61
C GLU A 406 9.38 -11.74 -15.87
N SER A 407 9.58 -10.47 -16.26
CA SER A 407 8.95 -9.89 -17.45
C SER A 407 9.55 -10.42 -18.76
N THR A 408 10.87 -10.64 -18.78
CA THR A 408 11.61 -11.13 -19.96
C THR A 408 11.30 -12.60 -20.21
N TRP A 409 11.16 -13.42 -19.17
CA TRP A 409 10.73 -14.81 -19.27
C TRP A 409 9.31 -14.96 -19.81
N SER A 410 8.40 -14.09 -19.40
CA SER A 410 7.02 -14.06 -19.90
C SER A 410 6.98 -13.73 -21.40
N LEU A 411 7.74 -12.72 -21.84
CA LEU A 411 7.93 -12.38 -23.25
C LEU A 411 8.57 -13.55 -24.04
N PHE A 412 9.58 -14.20 -23.48
CA PHE A 412 10.22 -15.36 -24.09
C PHE A 412 9.22 -16.52 -24.27
N LEU A 413 8.41 -16.82 -23.26
CA LEU A 413 7.36 -17.85 -23.31
C LEU A 413 6.31 -17.54 -24.37
N ILE A 414 5.88 -16.28 -24.49
CA ILE A 414 4.95 -15.84 -25.53
C ILE A 414 5.56 -16.06 -26.92
N VAL A 415 6.81 -15.64 -27.14
CA VAL A 415 7.52 -15.84 -28.41
C VAL A 415 7.71 -17.33 -28.71
N TYR A 416 8.09 -18.13 -27.71
CA TYR A 416 8.28 -19.58 -27.84
C TYR A 416 6.97 -20.30 -28.18
N CYS A 417 5.87 -19.99 -27.49
CA CYS A 417 4.56 -20.56 -27.81
C CYS A 417 4.09 -20.13 -29.20
N SER A 418 4.28 -18.86 -29.56
CA SER A 418 3.92 -18.33 -30.88
C SER A 418 4.68 -19.03 -32.00
N THR A 419 5.99 -19.26 -31.83
CA THR A 419 6.82 -19.96 -32.81
C THR A 419 6.42 -21.44 -32.96
N ILE A 420 6.11 -22.14 -31.87
CA ILE A 420 5.60 -23.53 -31.93
C ILE A 420 4.28 -23.60 -32.68
N ILE A 421 3.34 -22.67 -32.43
CA ILE A 421 2.05 -22.62 -33.12
C ILE A 421 2.26 -22.40 -34.62
N ILE A 422 3.11 -21.44 -35.00
CA ILE A 422 3.42 -21.15 -36.41
C ILE A 422 4.02 -22.38 -37.09
N ILE A 423 5.01 -23.02 -36.47
CA ILE A 423 5.65 -24.24 -37.00
C ILE A 423 4.61 -25.35 -37.16
N SER A 424 3.75 -25.56 -36.17
CA SER A 424 2.69 -26.58 -36.21
C SER A 424 1.69 -26.33 -37.34
N VAL A 425 1.30 -25.07 -37.58
CA VAL A 425 0.42 -24.69 -38.70
C VAL A 425 1.11 -24.92 -40.04
N ILE A 426 2.41 -24.61 -40.17
CA ILE A 426 3.19 -24.85 -41.39
C ILE A 426 3.26 -26.36 -41.67
N PHE A 427 3.61 -27.19 -40.68
CA PHE A 427 3.66 -28.64 -40.83
C PHE A 427 2.29 -29.23 -41.17
N TYR A 428 1.21 -28.75 -40.54
CA TYR A 428 -0.14 -29.17 -40.88
C TYR A 428 -0.49 -28.83 -42.34
N ARG A 429 -0.14 -27.62 -42.80
CA ARG A 429 -0.36 -27.21 -44.19
C ARG A 429 0.45 -28.05 -45.19
N ILE A 430 1.71 -28.34 -44.90
CA ILE A 430 2.56 -29.21 -45.74
C ILE A 430 1.94 -30.62 -45.82
N LYS A 431 1.61 -31.22 -44.68
CA LYS A 431 0.97 -32.55 -44.63
C LYS A 431 -0.38 -32.60 -45.34
N SER A 432 -1.18 -31.54 -45.25
CA SER A 432 -2.46 -31.44 -45.98
C SER A 432 -2.28 -31.31 -47.49
N LYS A 433 -1.19 -30.69 -47.97
CA LYS A 433 -0.86 -30.63 -49.39
C LYS A 433 -0.40 -31.99 -49.93
N ASP A 434 0.39 -32.74 -49.15
CA ASP A 434 0.82 -34.09 -49.53
C ASP A 434 -0.35 -35.08 -49.58
N GLN A 435 -1.32 -34.95 -48.66
CA GLN A 435 -2.55 -35.76 -48.70
C GLN A 435 -3.41 -35.44 -49.93
N ASN A 436 -3.53 -34.18 -50.32
CA ASN A 436 -4.26 -33.79 -51.54
C ASN A 436 -3.55 -34.19 -52.85
N GLN A 437 -2.23 -34.37 -52.86
CA GLN A 437 -1.52 -34.95 -54.01
C GLN A 437 -1.64 -36.48 -54.09
N SER A 438 -1.82 -37.16 -52.96
CA SER A 438 -2.01 -38.62 -52.95
C SER A 438 -3.39 -39.09 -53.44
N HIS A 439 -4.38 -38.20 -53.55
CA HIS A 439 -5.71 -38.51 -54.07
C HIS A 439 -5.86 -38.29 -55.58
N SER A 440 -4.81 -37.87 -56.31
CA SER A 440 -4.86 -37.70 -57.76
C SER A 440 -4.18 -38.82 -58.56
N ILE A 441 -3.92 -40.00 -57.96
CA ILE A 441 -3.24 -41.13 -58.64
C ILE A 441 -4.10 -42.43 -58.65
N ILE A 442 -5.39 -42.39 -58.28
CA ILE A 442 -6.28 -43.58 -58.38
C ILE A 442 -7.50 -43.33 -59.29
N GLU A 443 -7.34 -42.53 -60.34
CA GLU A 443 -8.27 -42.60 -61.49
C GLU A 443 -7.47 -42.60 -62.78
N LEU A 444 -7.14 -43.81 -63.25
CA LEU A 444 -7.26 -44.30 -64.63
C LEU A 444 -6.83 -45.77 -64.73
#